data_AF-A0A6I5CHB8-F1
#
_entry.id   AF-A0A6I5CHB8-F1
#
_cell.length_a   1.000
_cell.length_b   1.000
_cell.length_c   1.000
_cell.angle_alpha   90.00
_cell.angle_beta   90.00
_cell.angle_gamma   90.00
#
_symmetry.space_group_name_H-M   'P 1'
#
loop_
_entity.id
_entity.type
_entity.pdbx_description
1 polymer ?
#
loop_
_entity_poly.entity_id
_entity_poly.type
_entity_poly.pdbx_seq_one_letter_code
_entity_poly.pdbx_strand_id
1 'polypeptide(L)'
;ERHPGLSVADVYRHPVLRHLADHLDSLATTTAAGRPARPVPRRTSVIQFCVQTAAYGVAGLRALVGLAAADDVLGWFAPHAWTPHTSWWLVLLGWLVLFSTPARCLIGAALARTLTRSVTTGAHPRGGTVHLRLWSAERAVAAFGVPSLLGTPWAARYARVLGCTTGRDVRL
;
A
#
# COMPACT_ATOMS: atom_id res chain seq x y z
N GLU A 1 -0.29 -21.55 18.51
CA GLU A 1 0.28 -20.39 19.23
C GLU A 1 0.10 -20.61 20.73
N ARG A 2 1.16 -20.57 21.55
CA ARG A 2 1.11 -20.99 22.97
C ARG A 2 0.75 -19.86 23.96
N HIS A 3 0.99 -18.59 23.60
CA HIS A 3 0.65 -17.41 24.43
C HIS A 3 0.14 -16.24 23.55
N PRO A 4 -1.15 -16.22 23.17
CA PRO A 4 -1.70 -15.22 22.24
C PRO A 4 -1.78 -13.79 22.81
N GLY A 5 -1.53 -13.60 24.12
CA GLY A 5 -1.55 -12.30 24.80
C GLY A 5 -0.19 -11.60 24.90
N LEU A 6 0.91 -12.25 24.49
CA LEU A 6 2.24 -11.64 24.59
C LEU A 6 2.45 -10.63 23.45
N SER A 7 2.78 -9.38 23.79
CA SER A 7 3.16 -8.36 22.81
C SER A 7 4.68 -8.17 22.74
N VAL A 8 5.17 -7.60 21.63
CA VAL A 8 6.59 -7.23 21.48
C VAL A 8 7.02 -6.22 22.55
N ALA A 9 6.12 -5.35 22.99
CA ALA A 9 6.41 -4.40 24.07
C ALA A 9 6.67 -5.10 25.40
N ASP A 10 5.99 -6.22 25.68
CA ASP A 10 6.15 -6.94 26.95
C ASP A 10 7.49 -7.68 27.02
N VAL A 11 8.03 -8.10 25.87
CA VAL A 11 9.39 -8.63 25.75
C VAL A 11 10.43 -7.56 26.10
N TYR A 12 10.24 -6.32 25.62
CA TYR A 12 11.13 -5.22 25.97
C TYR A 12 11.00 -4.78 27.43
N ARG A 13 9.81 -4.88 28.02
CA ARG A 13 9.57 -4.55 29.43
C ARG A 13 10.10 -5.61 30.39
N HIS A 14 10.23 -6.86 29.95
CA HIS A 14 10.70 -7.99 30.77
C HIS A 14 11.94 -8.66 30.14
N PRO A 15 13.10 -7.99 30.15
CA PRO A 15 14.32 -8.50 29.51
C PRO A 15 14.94 -9.72 30.22
N VAL A 16 14.54 -9.99 31.48
CA VAL A 16 15.01 -11.14 32.25
C VAL A 16 14.09 -12.34 32.03
N LEU A 17 14.64 -13.47 31.58
CA LEU A 17 13.89 -14.69 31.23
C LEU A 17 12.90 -15.16 32.31
N ARG A 18 13.31 -15.09 33.58
CA ARG A 18 12.45 -15.47 34.72
C ARG A 18 11.21 -14.57 34.82
N HIS A 19 11.38 -13.25 34.74
CA HIS A 19 10.27 -12.30 34.79
C HIS A 19 9.32 -12.48 33.60
N LEU A 20 9.86 -12.81 32.43
CA LEU A 20 9.05 -13.09 31.26
C LEU A 20 8.25 -14.39 31.43
N ALA A 21 8.85 -15.43 32.04
CA ALA A 21 8.14 -16.67 32.37
C ALA A 21 6.99 -16.42 33.35
N ASP A 22 7.24 -15.68 34.44
CA ASP A 22 6.21 -15.31 35.42
C ASP A 22 5.07 -14.51 34.77
N HIS A 23 5.42 -13.59 33.85
CA HIS A 23 4.44 -12.83 33.08
C HIS A 23 3.62 -13.72 32.14
N LEU A 24 4.27 -14.66 31.43
CA LEU A 24 3.60 -15.60 30.55
C LEU A 24 2.61 -16.51 31.28
N ASP A 25 2.96 -16.97 32.48
CA ASP A 25 2.08 -17.77 33.34
C ASP A 25 0.86 -16.96 33.82
N SER A 26 1.06 -15.67 34.13
CA SER A 26 -0.05 -14.76 34.45
C SER A 26 -1.02 -14.56 33.28
N LEU A 27 -0.50 -14.52 32.04
CA LEU A 27 -1.30 -14.38 30.82
C LEU A 27 -2.05 -15.67 30.48
N ALA A 28 -1.45 -16.84 30.72
CA ALA A 28 -2.08 -18.14 30.49
C ALA A 28 -3.38 -18.29 31.32
N THR A 29 -3.39 -17.73 32.53
CA THR A 29 -4.55 -17.73 33.42
C THR A 29 -5.69 -16.82 32.93
N THR A 30 -5.35 -15.79 32.14
CA THR A 30 -6.29 -14.79 31.58
C THR A 30 -6.57 -15.01 30.09
N THR A 31 -6.43 -16.25 29.60
CA THR A 31 -6.71 -16.53 28.19
C THR A 31 -8.22 -16.59 27.97
N ALA A 32 -8.86 -15.43 27.85
CA ALA A 32 -10.23 -15.33 27.37
C ALA A 32 -10.31 -16.04 26.02
N ALA A 33 -11.20 -17.04 25.90
CA ALA A 33 -11.39 -17.83 24.70
C ALA A 33 -11.49 -16.89 23.48
N GLY A 34 -10.53 -17.03 22.55
CA GLY A 34 -10.44 -16.16 21.38
C GLY A 34 -11.78 -16.11 20.67
N ARG A 35 -12.39 -14.92 20.59
CA ARG A 35 -13.68 -14.76 19.92
C ARG A 35 -13.53 -15.27 18.48
N PRO A 36 -14.32 -16.26 18.03
CA PRO A 36 -14.14 -16.85 16.72
C PRO A 36 -14.19 -15.77 15.65
N ALA A 37 -13.14 -15.71 14.84
CA ALA A 37 -13.04 -14.76 13.75
C ALA A 37 -14.21 -15.01 12.79
N ARG A 38 -15.09 -14.01 12.61
CA ARG A 38 -16.18 -14.12 11.65
C ARG A 38 -15.59 -14.34 10.24
N PRO A 39 -16.11 -15.30 9.46
CA PRO A 39 -15.69 -15.51 8.08
C PRO A 39 -15.84 -14.23 7.27
N VAL A 40 -14.86 -13.94 6.41
CA VAL A 40 -14.92 -12.79 5.51
C VAL A 40 -15.99 -13.06 4.45
N PRO A 41 -16.94 -12.14 4.21
CA PRO A 41 -18.00 -12.38 3.24
C PRO A 41 -17.42 -12.48 1.82
N ARG A 42 -17.96 -13.39 0.99
CA ARG A 42 -17.46 -13.65 -0.39
C ARG A 42 -17.42 -12.41 -1.27
N ARG A 43 -18.34 -11.46 -1.07
CA ARG A 43 -18.36 -10.16 -1.78
C ARG A 43 -17.05 -9.37 -1.57
N THR A 44 -16.47 -9.45 -0.37
CA THR A 44 -15.18 -8.83 -0.04
C THR A 44 -14.08 -9.39 -0.93
N SER A 45 -14.05 -10.72 -1.08
CA SER A 45 -13.04 -11.41 -1.89
C SER A 45 -13.12 -11.00 -3.37
N VAL A 46 -14.33 -10.82 -3.91
CA VAL A 46 -14.50 -10.34 -5.30
C VAL A 46 -13.96 -8.91 -5.45
N ILE A 47 -14.30 -8.01 -4.52
CA ILE A 47 -13.80 -6.63 -4.57
C ILE A 47 -12.27 -6.60 -4.43
N GLN A 48 -11.73 -7.37 -3.49
CA GLN A 48 -10.29 -7.48 -3.30
C GLN A 48 -9.59 -8.01 -4.55
N PHE A 49 -10.15 -9.05 -5.17
CA PHE A 49 -9.66 -9.56 -6.43
C PHE A 49 -9.67 -8.49 -7.53
N CYS A 50 -10.78 -7.78 -7.73
CA CYS A 50 -10.87 -6.72 -8.73
C CYS A 50 -9.85 -5.59 -8.50
N VAL A 51 -9.70 -5.13 -7.26
CA VAL A 51 -8.74 -4.07 -6.91
C VAL A 51 -7.30 -4.55 -7.11
N GLN A 52 -7.01 -5.81 -6.75
CA GLN A 52 -5.69 -6.38 -6.93
C GLN A 52 -5.35 -6.57 -8.41
N THR A 53 -6.31 -7.01 -9.23
CA THR A 53 -6.18 -7.09 -10.68
C THR A 53 -5.94 -5.70 -11.29
N ALA A 54 -6.67 -4.68 -10.83
CA ALA A 54 -6.44 -3.31 -11.27
C ALA A 54 -5.03 -2.81 -10.88
N ALA A 55 -4.56 -3.11 -9.67
CA ALA A 55 -3.22 -2.78 -9.22
C ALA A 55 -2.13 -3.43 -10.10
N TYR A 56 -2.31 -4.71 -10.45
CA TYR A 56 -1.42 -5.39 -11.40
C TYR A 56 -1.54 -4.79 -12.81
N GLY A 57 -2.71 -4.30 -13.22
CA GLY A 57 -2.88 -3.55 -14.45
C GLY A 57 -1.99 -2.31 -14.51
N VAL A 58 -1.82 -1.57 -13.40
CA VAL A 58 -0.89 -0.42 -13.34
C VAL A 58 0.57 -0.87 -13.49
N ALA A 59 0.94 -2.02 -12.90
CA ALA A 59 2.27 -2.59 -13.09
C ALA A 59 2.51 -3.03 -14.54
N GLY A 60 1.52 -3.67 -15.17
CA GLY A 60 1.54 -4.02 -16.59
C GLY A 60 1.68 -2.79 -17.48
N LEU A 61 0.94 -1.72 -17.19
CA LEU A 61 1.04 -0.47 -17.94
C LEU A 61 2.43 0.17 -17.86
N ARG A 62 3.09 0.10 -16.69
CA ARG A 62 4.49 0.53 -16.55
C ARG A 62 5.44 -0.29 -17.43
N ALA A 63 5.25 -1.60 -17.46
CA ALA A 63 6.03 -2.49 -18.31
C ALA A 63 5.79 -2.16 -19.79
N LEU A 64 4.55 -1.90 -20.20
CA LEU A 64 4.22 -1.50 -21.57
C LEU A 64 4.85 -0.16 -21.97
N VAL A 65 4.86 0.84 -21.10
CA VAL A 65 5.56 2.12 -21.37
C VAL A 65 7.07 1.89 -21.54
N GLY A 66 7.66 1.03 -20.70
CA GLY A 66 9.07 0.67 -20.83
C GLY A 66 9.36 -0.10 -22.13
N LEU A 67 8.47 -1.02 -22.52
CA LEU A 67 8.59 -1.79 -23.75
C LEU A 67 8.45 -0.88 -24.99
N ALA A 68 7.48 0.03 -24.99
CA ALA A 68 7.29 1.00 -26.06
C ALA A 68 8.51 1.92 -26.22
N ALA A 69 9.07 2.42 -25.11
CA ALA A 69 10.30 3.19 -25.14
C ALA A 69 11.48 2.39 -25.71
N ALA A 70 11.61 1.11 -25.33
CA ALA A 70 12.66 0.24 -25.83
C ALA A 70 12.51 -0.05 -27.32
N ASP A 71 11.28 -0.28 -27.80
CA ASP A 71 10.96 -0.50 -29.20
C ASP A 71 11.31 0.73 -30.06
N ASP A 72 10.90 1.92 -29.63
CA ASP A 72 11.20 3.18 -30.34
C ASP A 72 12.71 3.46 -30.41
N VAL A 73 13.47 3.16 -29.35
CA VAL A 73 14.94 3.30 -29.33
C VAL A 73 15.60 2.27 -30.25
N LEU A 74 15.13 1.02 -30.24
CA LEU A 74 15.69 -0.03 -31.10
C LEU A 74 15.42 0.25 -32.58
N GLY A 75 14.26 0.83 -32.89
CA GLY A 75 13.89 1.29 -34.23
C GLY A 75 14.86 2.33 -34.82
N TRP A 76 15.59 3.09 -34.00
CA TRP A 76 16.63 4.00 -34.47
C TRP A 76 17.89 3.27 -34.97
N PHE A 77 18.21 2.11 -34.43
CA PHE A 77 19.41 1.34 -34.78
C PHE A 77 19.14 0.28 -35.86
N ALA A 78 17.94 -0.28 -35.88
CA ALA A 78 17.55 -1.29 -36.85
C ALA A 78 16.06 -1.12 -37.22
N PRO A 79 15.72 -0.33 -38.25
CA PRO A 79 14.35 -0.14 -38.68
C PRO A 79 13.82 -1.44 -39.29
N HIS A 80 13.14 -2.25 -38.47
CA HIS A 80 12.47 -3.46 -38.91
C HIS A 80 11.01 -3.13 -39.27
N ALA A 81 10.51 -3.68 -40.38
CA ALA A 81 9.15 -3.38 -40.88
C ALA A 81 8.01 -3.83 -39.93
N TRP A 82 8.30 -4.60 -38.88
CA TRP A 82 7.31 -5.19 -37.97
C TRP A 82 7.12 -4.46 -36.63
N THR A 83 7.90 -3.41 -36.33
CA THR A 83 7.88 -2.74 -35.01
C THR A 83 6.81 -1.64 -35.00
N PRO A 84 5.79 -1.73 -34.12
CA PRO A 84 4.76 -0.70 -34.02
C PRO A 84 5.35 0.60 -33.45
N HIS A 85 5.60 1.59 -34.31
CA HIS A 85 6.12 2.87 -33.85
C HIS A 85 5.10 3.56 -32.93
N THR A 86 5.50 3.79 -31.68
CA THR A 86 4.67 4.48 -30.70
C THR A 86 5.04 5.95 -30.69
N SER A 87 4.05 6.83 -30.53
CA SER A 87 4.36 8.25 -30.41
C SER A 87 5.19 8.50 -29.15
N TRP A 88 6.36 9.12 -29.29
CA TRP A 88 7.19 9.53 -28.16
C TRP A 88 6.43 10.38 -27.14
N TRP A 89 5.40 11.12 -27.55
CA TRP A 89 4.52 11.85 -26.64
C TRP A 89 3.73 10.93 -25.71
N LEU A 90 3.24 9.79 -26.21
CA LEU A 90 2.55 8.78 -25.40
C LEU A 90 3.51 8.12 -24.41
N VAL A 91 4.73 7.81 -24.85
CA VAL A 91 5.78 7.25 -23.99
C VAL A 91 6.16 8.24 -22.88
N LEU A 92 6.43 9.51 -23.23
CA LEU A 92 6.77 10.56 -22.26
C LEU A 92 5.62 10.84 -21.29
N LEU A 93 4.37 10.88 -21.77
CA LEU A 93 3.20 11.07 -20.91
C LEU A 93 3.01 9.88 -19.97
N GLY A 94 3.10 8.65 -20.48
CA GLY A 94 3.03 7.43 -19.68
C GLY A 94 4.14 7.39 -18.64
N TRP A 95 5.36 7.79 -19.02
CA TRP A 95 6.49 7.88 -18.11
C TRP A 95 6.25 8.92 -17.01
N LEU A 96 5.82 10.12 -17.39
CA LEU A 96 5.52 11.21 -16.46
C LEU A 96 4.40 10.83 -15.48
N VAL A 97 3.35 10.16 -15.93
CA VAL A 97 2.23 9.78 -15.06
C VAL A 97 2.60 8.61 -14.14
N LEU A 98 3.31 7.60 -14.65
CA LEU A 98 3.50 6.33 -13.94
C LEU A 98 4.80 6.23 -13.14
N PHE A 99 5.85 6.94 -13.55
CA PHE A 99 7.17 6.89 -12.94
C PHE A 99 7.51 8.15 -12.14
N SER A 100 6.98 9.32 -12.54
CA SER A 100 7.28 10.58 -11.85
C SER A 100 6.82 10.56 -10.40
N THR A 101 7.73 10.93 -9.49
CA THR A 101 7.48 11.03 -8.06
C THR A 101 6.28 11.95 -7.70
N PRO A 102 6.19 13.20 -8.21
CA PRO A 102 5.03 14.05 -7.95
C PRO A 102 3.71 13.42 -8.40
N ALA A 103 3.67 12.82 -9.59
CA ALA A 103 2.45 12.20 -10.12
C ALA A 103 2.01 11.03 -9.23
N ARG A 104 2.94 10.14 -8.88
CA ARG A 104 2.68 9.01 -7.97
C ARG A 104 2.17 9.46 -6.61
N CYS A 105 2.77 10.50 -6.01
CA CYS A 105 2.32 11.08 -4.75
C CYS A 105 0.91 11.65 -4.86
N LEU A 106 0.64 12.46 -5.88
CA LEU A 106 -0.67 13.11 -6.06
C LEU A 106 -1.77 12.09 -6.34
N ILE A 107 -1.54 11.14 -7.25
CA ILE A 107 -2.51 10.10 -7.59
C ILE A 107 -2.76 9.20 -6.37
N GLY A 108 -1.70 8.74 -5.70
CA GLY A 108 -1.82 7.91 -4.50
C GLY A 108 -2.59 8.63 -3.38
N ALA A 109 -2.27 9.90 -3.11
CA ALA A 109 -2.95 10.67 -2.06
C ALA A 109 -4.40 10.99 -2.44
N ALA A 110 -4.67 11.32 -3.70
CA ALA A 110 -6.02 11.57 -4.19
C ALA A 110 -6.89 10.32 -4.06
N LEU A 111 -6.40 9.15 -4.50
CA LEU A 111 -7.09 7.87 -4.36
C LEU A 111 -7.31 7.51 -2.90
N ALA A 112 -6.29 7.67 -2.05
CA ALA A 112 -6.44 7.42 -0.62
C ALA A 112 -7.52 8.32 -0.01
N ARG A 113 -7.48 9.63 -0.28
CA ARG A 113 -8.47 10.58 0.25
C ARG A 113 -9.87 10.33 -0.25
N THR A 114 -10.07 10.03 -1.53
CA THR A 114 -11.43 9.75 -2.06
C THR A 114 -11.99 8.49 -1.43
N LEU A 115 -11.18 7.45 -1.28
CA LEU A 115 -11.57 6.19 -0.66
C LEU A 115 -11.83 6.34 0.84
N THR A 116 -11.08 7.17 1.57
CA THR A 116 -11.21 7.30 3.03
C THR A 116 -12.02 8.50 3.53
N ARG A 117 -12.50 9.40 2.64
CA ARG A 117 -13.15 10.67 3.00
C ARG A 117 -14.27 10.58 4.04
N SER A 118 -15.04 9.50 4.06
CA SER A 118 -16.18 9.30 4.98
C SER A 118 -15.97 8.19 5.99
N VAL A 119 -14.72 7.80 6.24
CA VAL A 119 -14.38 6.85 7.29
C VAL A 119 -14.30 7.59 8.63
N THR A 120 -15.15 7.19 9.57
CA THR A 120 -15.17 7.72 10.94
C THR A 120 -14.46 6.75 11.90
N THR A 121 -13.96 7.30 13.01
CA THR A 121 -13.39 6.50 14.10
C THR A 121 -14.47 5.65 14.76
N GLY A 122 -14.21 4.35 14.92
CA GLY A 122 -15.15 3.44 15.56
C GLY A 122 -14.84 1.96 15.29
N ALA A 123 -15.66 1.08 15.86
CA ALA A 123 -15.58 -0.35 15.63
C ALA A 123 -16.27 -0.72 14.31
N HIS A 124 -15.49 -1.14 13.31
CA HIS A 124 -15.99 -1.56 12.00
C HIS A 124 -15.90 -3.08 11.83
N PRO A 125 -16.92 -3.74 11.25
CA PRO A 125 -16.86 -5.18 11.01
C PRO A 125 -15.76 -5.52 9.99
N ARG A 126 -15.01 -6.59 10.25
CA ARG A 126 -14.00 -7.12 9.33
C ARG A 126 -14.69 -7.60 8.05
N GLY A 127 -14.22 -7.13 6.88
CA GLY A 127 -14.90 -7.36 5.59
C GLY A 127 -16.10 -6.44 5.29
N GLY A 128 -16.34 -5.43 6.13
CA GLY A 128 -17.31 -4.38 5.83
C GLY A 128 -16.82 -3.37 4.79
N THR A 129 -17.68 -2.40 4.46
CA THR A 129 -17.37 -1.32 3.50
C THR A 129 -16.17 -0.48 3.93
N VAL A 130 -16.08 -0.13 5.21
CA VAL A 130 -14.94 0.64 5.74
C VAL A 130 -13.64 -0.14 5.65
N HIS A 131 -13.66 -1.44 5.98
CA HIS A 131 -12.49 -2.31 5.81
C HIS A 131 -12.04 -2.32 4.35
N LEU A 132 -12.96 -2.56 3.42
CA LEU A 132 -12.64 -2.59 1.99
C LEU A 132 -12.12 -1.24 1.47
N ARG A 133 -12.70 -0.12 1.89
CA ARG A 133 -12.26 1.21 1.46
C ARG A 133 -10.85 1.51 1.95
N LEU A 134 -10.56 1.21 3.22
CA LEU A 134 -9.22 1.39 3.78
C LEU A 134 -8.21 0.46 3.12
N TRP A 135 -8.58 -0.83 2.97
CA TRP A 135 -7.74 -1.81 2.30
C TRP A 135 -7.46 -1.41 0.84
N SER A 136 -8.46 -0.96 0.08
CA SER A 136 -8.30 -0.51 -1.29
C SER A 136 -7.45 0.75 -1.39
N ALA A 137 -7.59 1.69 -0.45
CA ALA A 137 -6.76 2.88 -0.38
C ALA A 137 -5.28 2.51 -0.21
N GLU A 138 -5.00 1.60 0.72
CA GLU A 138 -3.65 1.09 0.97
C GLU A 138 -3.06 0.37 -0.26
N ARG A 139 -3.86 -0.48 -0.93
CA ARG A 139 -3.44 -1.16 -2.16
C ARG A 139 -3.20 -0.18 -3.32
N ALA A 140 -4.04 0.85 -3.47
CA ALA A 140 -3.85 1.88 -4.49
C ALA A 140 -2.54 2.64 -4.26
N VAL A 141 -2.29 3.09 -3.03
CA VAL A 141 -1.04 3.77 -2.64
C VAL A 141 0.19 2.88 -2.89
N ALA A 142 0.08 1.58 -2.58
CA ALA A 142 1.13 0.60 -2.88
C ALA A 142 1.34 0.38 -4.39
N ALA A 143 0.27 0.36 -5.20
CA ALA A 143 0.35 0.19 -6.64
C ALA A 143 1.03 1.38 -7.35
N PHE A 144 0.92 2.58 -6.80
CA PHE A 144 1.71 3.75 -7.22
C PHE A 144 3.07 3.84 -6.55
N GLY A 145 3.46 2.83 -5.76
CA GLY A 145 4.75 2.72 -5.10
C GLY A 145 5.09 3.93 -4.22
N VAL A 146 4.11 4.53 -3.56
CA VAL A 146 4.39 5.58 -2.57
C VAL A 146 5.23 5.07 -1.39
N PRO A 147 5.11 3.80 -0.94
CA PRO A 147 5.98 3.29 0.14
C PRO A 147 7.48 3.38 -0.15
N SER A 148 7.90 3.35 -1.43
CA SER A 148 9.31 3.52 -1.79
C SER A 148 9.81 4.98 -1.67
N LEU A 149 8.92 5.93 -1.35
CA LEU A 149 9.23 7.34 -1.14
C LEU A 149 9.42 7.69 0.34
N LEU A 150 9.13 6.74 1.24
CA LEU A 150 9.45 6.87 2.66
C LEU A 150 10.97 7.00 2.82
N GLY A 151 11.43 7.86 3.74
CA GLY A 151 12.82 8.25 3.90
C GLY A 151 13.29 9.39 2.98
N THR A 152 12.45 9.86 2.04
CA THR A 152 12.79 10.94 1.10
C THR A 152 12.08 12.26 1.46
N PRO A 153 12.52 13.42 0.93
CA PRO A 153 11.81 14.69 1.11
C PRO A 153 10.35 14.68 0.64
N TRP A 154 9.95 13.70 -0.18
CA TRP A 154 8.58 13.54 -0.66
C TRP A 154 7.64 12.92 0.39
N ALA A 155 8.14 12.18 1.38
CA ALA A 155 7.31 11.56 2.40
C ALA A 155 6.51 12.62 3.19
N ALA A 156 7.19 13.69 3.64
CA ALA A 156 6.53 14.81 4.32
C ALA A 156 5.56 15.60 3.42
N ARG A 157 5.82 15.67 2.10
CA ARG A 157 4.89 16.30 1.15
C ARG A 157 3.64 15.43 0.96
N TYR A 158 3.82 14.12 0.80
CA TYR A 158 2.74 13.17 0.65
C TYR A 158 1.82 13.14 1.89
N ALA A 159 2.40 13.11 3.09
CA ALA A 159 1.64 13.20 4.34
C ALA A 159 0.81 14.49 4.43
N ARG A 160 1.36 15.64 4.01
CA ARG A 160 0.61 16.89 3.93
C ARG A 160 -0.53 16.84 2.91
N VAL A 161 -0.30 16.26 1.74
CA VAL A 161 -1.36 16.10 0.73
C VAL A 161 -2.48 15.18 1.23
N LEU A 162 -2.16 14.18 2.06
CA LEU A 162 -3.15 13.35 2.76
C LEU A 162 -3.98 14.12 3.80
N GLY A 163 -3.50 15.28 4.25
CA GLY A 163 -4.13 16.09 5.30
C GLY A 163 -3.50 15.93 6.68
N CYS A 164 -2.36 15.24 6.79
CA CYS A 164 -1.61 15.16 8.04
C CYS A 164 -0.80 16.44 8.28
N THR A 165 -0.68 16.85 9.53
CA THR A 165 0.23 17.91 9.94
C THR A 165 1.64 17.33 10.13
N THR A 166 2.62 17.88 9.42
CA THR A 166 4.04 17.51 9.57
C THR A 166 4.83 18.71 10.05
N GLY A 167 5.59 18.57 11.14
CA GLY A 167 6.48 19.63 11.62
C GLY A 167 7.56 19.99 10.61
N ARG A 168 8.10 21.22 10.70
CA ARG A 168 9.35 21.57 10.01
C ARG A 168 10.44 20.67 10.61
N ASP A 169 11.18 19.97 9.75
CA ASP A 169 12.31 19.06 10.09
C ASP A 169 11.99 17.61 10.53
N VAL A 170 10.77 17.13 10.35
CA VAL A 170 10.47 15.70 10.53
C VAL A 170 10.88 14.90 9.28
N ARG A 171 11.74 13.89 9.48
CA ARG A 171 12.02 12.86 8.46
C ARG A 171 11.08 11.68 8.68
N LEU A 172 10.36 11.30 7.63
CA LEU A 172 9.41 10.18 7.56
C LEU A 172 9.92 9.14 6.58
#